data_AF-A0A7S3RMT1-F1
#
_entry.id   AF-A0A7S3RMT1-F1
#
_cell.length_a   1.000
_cell.length_b   1.000
_cell.length_c   1.000
_cell.angle_alpha   90.00
_cell.angle_beta   90.00
_cell.angle_gamma   90.00
#
_symmetry.space_group_name_H-M   'P 1'
#
loop_
_entity.id
_entity.type
_entity.pdbx_description
1 polymer ?
#
loop_
_entity_poly.entity_id
_entity_poly.type
_entity_poly.pdbx_seq_one_letter_code
_entity_poly.pdbx_strand_id
1 'polypeptide(L)'
;MSGGHLSKEFFELVKSIGESRSKQEEDKIIIGEIQILKAHLQTPQISAKKMKEYMIRAVYAEMLGHDAGFAYIHAVKLTHEKNLFAKRIGYLTCNLFLHKDHELMLLLINTMQRDLNSANHLEVCAALTSVCRLVNTEMIPA
;
A
#
# COMPACT_ATOMS: atom_id res chain seq x y z
N MET A 1 -19.18 0.18 -18.49
CA MET A 1 -17.98 0.32 -17.63
C MET A 1 -18.43 0.94 -16.32
N SER A 2 -18.89 0.13 -15.35
CA SER A 2 -19.29 0.66 -14.04
C SER A 2 -18.05 0.99 -13.24
N GLY A 3 -17.89 2.25 -12.84
CA GLY A 3 -16.89 2.65 -11.85
C GLY A 3 -17.13 1.85 -10.57
N GLY A 4 -16.28 0.86 -10.31
CA GLY A 4 -16.34 0.00 -9.13
C GLY A 4 -16.12 0.84 -7.88
N HIS A 5 -17.22 1.28 -7.30
CA HIS A 5 -17.32 2.28 -6.24
C HIS A 5 -16.27 2.06 -5.13
N LEU A 6 -15.56 3.14 -4.82
CA LEU A 6 -14.80 3.31 -3.59
C LEU A 6 -15.64 2.83 -2.40
N SER A 7 -15.00 2.24 -1.38
CA SER A 7 -15.77 1.79 -0.20
C SER A 7 -16.52 2.98 0.39
N LYS A 8 -17.71 2.72 0.93
CA LYS A 8 -18.53 3.76 1.54
C LYS A 8 -17.75 4.43 2.67
N GLU A 9 -16.99 3.64 3.40
CA GLU A 9 -16.13 4.03 4.51
C GLU A 9 -14.98 4.95 4.04
N PHE A 10 -14.32 4.65 2.91
CA PHE A 10 -13.30 5.54 2.37
C PHE A 10 -13.91 6.85 1.85
N PHE A 11 -15.08 6.79 1.22
CA PHE A 11 -15.79 7.99 0.79
C PHE A 11 -16.17 8.88 1.98
N GLU A 12 -16.69 8.29 3.06
CA GLU A 12 -17.03 9.00 4.29
C GLU A 12 -15.78 9.63 4.93
N LEU A 13 -14.65 8.91 4.98
CA LEU A 13 -13.38 9.45 5.47
C LEU A 13 -12.95 10.70 4.67
N VAL A 14 -12.88 10.59 3.34
CA VAL A 14 -12.47 11.70 2.47
C VAL A 14 -13.44 12.89 2.60
N LYS A 15 -14.74 12.61 2.70
CA LYS A 15 -15.75 13.64 2.92
C LYS A 15 -15.54 14.36 4.25
N SER A 16 -15.39 13.62 5.36
CA SER A 16 -15.17 14.21 6.69
C SER A 16 -13.90 15.08 6.74
N ILE A 17 -12.84 14.67 6.05
CA ILE A 17 -11.61 15.47 5.93
C ILE A 17 -11.86 16.73 5.10
N GLY A 18 -12.53 16.60 3.95
CA GLY A 18 -12.85 17.74 3.08
C GLY A 18 -13.81 18.76 3.72
N GLU A 19 -14.64 18.33 4.68
CA GLU A 19 -15.54 19.20 5.45
C GLU A 19 -14.89 19.78 6.72
N SER A 20 -13.67 19.36 7.06
CA SER A 20 -12.95 19.86 8.23
C SER A 20 -12.61 21.34 8.09
N ARG A 21 -12.69 22.09 9.19
CA ARG A 21 -12.52 23.55 9.21
C ARG A 21 -11.14 23.98 9.69
N SER A 22 -10.31 23.04 10.12
CA SER A 22 -8.99 23.31 10.66
C SER A 22 -8.08 22.08 10.54
N LYS A 23 -6.76 22.31 10.48
CA LYS A 23 -5.78 21.21 10.46
C LYS A 23 -5.91 20.31 11.70
N GLN A 24 -6.22 20.88 12.86
CA GLN A 24 -6.44 20.12 14.09
C GLN A 24 -7.65 19.18 14.02
N GLU A 25 -8.68 19.54 13.25
CA GLU A 25 -9.86 18.67 13.04
C GLU A 25 -9.54 17.55 12.06
N GLU A 26 -8.86 17.87 10.95
CA GLU A 26 -8.31 16.87 10.01
C GLU A 26 -7.42 15.85 10.72
N ASP A 27 -6.47 16.33 11.55
CA ASP A 27 -5.54 15.48 12.29
C ASP A 27 -6.29 14.53 13.24
N LYS A 28 -7.34 15.02 13.92
CA LYS A 28 -8.17 14.18 14.81
C LYS A 28 -8.87 13.06 14.04
N ILE A 29 -9.41 13.37 12.86
CA ILE A 29 -10.09 12.39 12.00
C ILE A 29 -9.09 11.32 11.56
N ILE A 30 -7.93 11.73 11.03
CA ILE A 30 -6.90 10.78 10.55
C ILE A 30 -6.29 9.96 11.68
N ILE A 31 -6.06 10.54 12.86
CA ILE A 31 -5.56 9.78 14.01
C ILE A 31 -6.56 8.69 14.42
N GLY A 32 -7.85 9.01 14.50
CA GLY A 32 -8.90 8.03 14.79
C GLY A 32 -8.96 6.92 13.75
N GLU A 33 -8.86 7.31 12.48
CA GLU A 33 -8.80 6.40 11.35
C GLU A 33 -7.61 5.43 11.41
N ILE A 34 -6.41 5.94 11.72
CA ILE A 34 -5.20 5.12 11.89
C ILE A 34 -5.38 4.07 12.99
N GLN A 35 -6.03 4.42 14.12
CA GLN A 35 -6.29 3.44 15.18
C GLN A 35 -7.23 2.32 14.72
N ILE A 36 -8.27 2.67 13.94
CA ILE A 36 -9.19 1.70 13.35
C ILE A 36 -8.43 0.76 12.39
N LEU A 37 -7.58 1.30 11.52
CA LEU A 37 -6.79 0.50 10.59
C LEU A 37 -5.81 -0.42 11.30
N LYS A 38 -5.12 0.05 12.35
CA LYS A 38 -4.22 -0.76 13.17
C LYS A 38 -4.95 -1.96 13.79
N ALA A 39 -6.12 -1.73 14.39
CA ALA A 39 -6.93 -2.79 14.98
C ALA A 39 -7.39 -3.81 13.92
N HIS A 40 -7.83 -3.34 12.75
CA HIS A 40 -8.26 -4.24 11.68
C HIS A 40 -7.13 -5.05 11.07
N LEU A 41 -5.95 -4.47 10.86
CA LEU A 41 -4.80 -5.18 10.27
C LEU A 41 -4.21 -6.26 11.19
N GLN A 42 -4.50 -6.20 12.49
CA GLN A 42 -4.15 -7.26 13.45
C GLN A 42 -5.10 -8.46 13.39
N THR A 43 -6.29 -8.33 12.77
CA THR A 43 -7.23 -9.44 12.70
C THR A 43 -6.75 -10.53 11.72
N PRO A 44 -6.89 -11.82 12.07
CA PRO A 44 -6.59 -12.90 11.15
C PRO A 44 -7.62 -12.94 10.01
N GLN A 45 -7.18 -13.37 8.81
CA GLN A 45 -8.04 -13.64 7.65
C GLN A 45 -8.82 -12.44 7.09
N ILE A 46 -8.12 -11.33 6.85
CA ILE A 46 -8.68 -10.18 6.14
C ILE A 46 -8.88 -10.53 4.67
N SER A 47 -10.08 -10.29 4.14
CA SER A 47 -10.35 -10.53 2.73
C SER A 47 -9.54 -9.58 1.83
N ALA A 48 -9.17 -10.03 0.62
CA ALA A 48 -8.41 -9.21 -0.33
C ALA A 48 -9.08 -7.85 -0.64
N LYS A 49 -10.42 -7.80 -0.64
CA LYS A 49 -11.18 -6.57 -0.83
C LYS A 49 -10.97 -5.58 0.33
N LYS A 50 -11.07 -6.05 1.58
CA LYS A 50 -10.84 -5.21 2.77
C LYS A 50 -9.38 -4.80 2.88
N MET A 51 -8.46 -5.71 2.59
CA MET A 51 -7.02 -5.41 2.59
C MET A 51 -6.69 -4.29 1.60
N LYS A 52 -7.22 -4.35 0.37
CA LYS A 52 -7.11 -3.25 -0.60
C LYS A 52 -7.58 -1.91 -0.02
N GLU A 53 -8.76 -1.93 0.59
CA GLU A 53 -9.37 -0.73 1.16
C GLU A 53 -8.51 -0.14 2.28
N TYR A 54 -8.03 -0.97 3.20
CA TYR A 54 -7.15 -0.54 4.29
C TYR A 54 -5.83 0.02 3.76
N MET A 55 -5.25 -0.57 2.72
CA MET A 55 -4.05 -0.03 2.10
C MET A 55 -4.28 1.34 1.46
N ILE A 56 -5.42 1.55 0.80
CA ILE A 56 -5.76 2.87 0.21
C ILE A 56 -5.91 3.93 1.30
N ARG A 57 -6.60 3.60 2.40
CA ARG A 57 -6.78 4.49 3.56
C ARG A 57 -5.45 4.81 4.24
N ALA A 58 -4.56 3.82 4.38
CA ALA A 58 -3.21 4.01 4.92
C ALA A 58 -2.34 4.91 4.01
N VAL A 59 -2.37 4.69 2.69
CA VAL A 59 -1.70 5.59 1.72
C VAL A 59 -2.22 7.02 1.84
N TYR A 60 -3.53 7.18 2.01
CA TYR A 60 -4.12 8.51 2.15
C TYR A 60 -3.68 9.21 3.44
N ALA A 61 -3.59 8.49 4.56
CA ALA A 61 -3.03 9.01 5.81
C ALA A 61 -1.56 9.47 5.64
N GLU A 62 -0.73 8.66 4.97
CA GLU A 62 0.66 9.00 4.67
C GLU A 62 0.77 10.26 3.80
N MET A 63 -0.09 10.40 2.79
CA MET A 63 -0.16 11.59 1.92
C MET A 63 -0.52 12.87 2.68
N LEU A 64 -1.27 12.76 3.78
CA LEU A 64 -1.60 13.88 4.67
C LEU A 64 -0.51 14.16 5.72
N GLY A 65 0.59 13.39 5.69
CA GLY A 65 1.76 13.55 6.57
C GLY A 65 1.69 12.77 7.88
N HIS A 66 0.80 11.78 8.00
CA HIS A 66 0.68 10.94 9.18
C HIS A 66 1.32 9.56 8.97
N ASP A 67 2.14 9.13 9.92
CA ASP A 67 2.85 7.83 9.85
C ASP A 67 1.90 6.63 9.77
N ALA A 68 1.98 5.91 8.65
CA ALA A 68 1.29 4.66 8.36
C ALA A 68 2.25 3.46 8.33
N GLY A 69 3.41 3.53 8.98
CA GLY A 69 4.43 2.47 9.02
C GLY A 69 3.91 1.07 9.40
N PHE A 70 2.86 1.01 10.21
CA PHE A 70 2.17 -0.24 10.55
C PHE A 70 1.62 -1.01 9.34
N ALA A 71 1.34 -0.33 8.23
CA ALA A 71 0.80 -0.92 7.00
C ALA A 71 1.90 -1.47 6.07
N TYR A 72 3.17 -1.09 6.26
CA TYR A 72 4.24 -1.33 5.28
C TYR A 72 4.53 -2.82 5.10
N ILE A 73 4.59 -3.56 6.19
CA ILE A 73 4.78 -5.02 6.12
C ILE A 73 3.59 -5.72 5.45
N HIS A 74 2.37 -5.18 5.58
CA HIS A 74 1.20 -5.73 4.90
C HIS A 74 1.25 -5.46 3.39
N ALA A 75 1.71 -4.27 2.98
CA ALA A 75 1.97 -3.96 1.58
C ALA A 75 3.00 -4.90 0.95
N VAL A 76 4.11 -5.20 1.67
CA VAL A 76 5.11 -6.17 1.20
C VAL A 76 4.55 -7.58 1.15
N LYS A 77 3.75 -8.01 2.13
CA LYS A 77 3.08 -9.32 2.07
C LYS A 77 2.18 -9.46 0.84
N LEU A 78 1.48 -8.38 0.46
CA LEU A 78 0.65 -8.38 -0.75
C LEU A 78 1.45 -8.60 -2.04
N THR A 79 2.72 -8.16 -2.12
CA THR A 79 3.55 -8.42 -3.32
C THR A 79 3.91 -9.90 -3.47
N HIS A 80 3.85 -10.67 -2.38
CA HIS A 80 4.12 -12.11 -2.39
C HIS A 80 2.89 -12.95 -2.76
N GLU A 81 1.70 -12.37 -2.77
CA GLU A 81 0.47 -13.09 -3.10
C GLU A 81 0.46 -13.58 -4.54
N LYS A 82 -0.08 -14.79 -4.77
CA LYS A 82 -0.28 -15.33 -6.12
C LYS A 82 -1.38 -14.60 -6.89
N ASN A 83 -2.29 -13.94 -6.18
CA ASN A 83 -3.33 -13.16 -6.80
C ASN A 83 -2.73 -11.87 -7.41
N LEU A 84 -2.78 -11.76 -8.74
CA LEU A 84 -2.19 -10.64 -9.47
C LEU A 84 -2.74 -9.27 -9.03
N PHE A 85 -4.01 -9.19 -8.66
CA PHE A 85 -4.62 -7.93 -8.23
C PHE A 85 -4.09 -7.50 -6.86
N ALA A 86 -3.99 -8.44 -5.91
CA ALA A 86 -3.34 -8.21 -4.62
C ALA A 86 -1.88 -7.79 -4.80
N LYS A 87 -1.14 -8.50 -5.66
CA LYS A 87 0.25 -8.19 -6.02
C LYS A 87 0.42 -6.77 -6.56
N ARG A 88 -0.44 -6.33 -7.49
CA ARG A 88 -0.42 -4.95 -8.02
C ARG A 88 -0.69 -3.90 -6.95
N ILE A 89 -1.61 -4.16 -6.02
CA ILE A 89 -1.86 -3.27 -4.88
C ILE A 89 -0.63 -3.22 -3.98
N GLY A 90 -0.02 -4.37 -3.66
CA GLY A 90 1.21 -4.44 -2.87
C GLY A 90 2.33 -3.62 -3.50
N TYR A 91 2.56 -3.78 -4.81
CA TYR A 91 3.60 -3.04 -5.51
C TYR A 91 3.33 -1.54 -5.53
N LEU A 92 2.09 -1.12 -5.82
CA LEU A 92 1.71 0.30 -5.81
C LEU A 92 1.87 0.91 -4.41
N THR A 93 1.43 0.21 -3.36
CA THR A 93 1.49 0.70 -1.99
C THR A 93 2.93 0.76 -1.48
N CYS A 94 3.76 -0.25 -1.76
CA CYS A 94 5.19 -0.21 -1.47
C CYS A 94 5.89 0.96 -2.17
N ASN A 95 5.56 1.25 -3.43
CA ASN A 95 6.09 2.41 -4.17
C ASN A 95 5.75 3.76 -3.52
N LEU A 96 4.62 3.84 -2.80
CA LEU A 96 4.15 5.06 -2.15
C LEU A 96 4.68 5.19 -0.72
N PHE A 97 4.84 4.07 0.00
CA PHE A 97 5.31 4.02 1.38
C PHE A 97 6.83 4.00 1.53
N LEU A 98 7.52 3.16 0.75
CA LEU A 98 8.89 2.79 1.06
C LEU A 98 9.88 3.77 0.41
N HIS A 99 10.72 4.35 1.25
CA HIS A 99 11.96 4.98 0.81
C HIS A 99 13.01 3.92 0.45
N LYS A 100 13.99 4.33 -0.36
CA LYS A 100 15.04 3.44 -0.89
C LYS A 100 15.89 2.78 0.21
N ASP A 101 16.00 3.43 1.37
CA ASP A 101 16.81 2.97 2.50
C ASP A 101 15.99 2.21 3.56
N HIS A 102 14.70 1.94 3.28
CA HIS A 102 13.84 1.25 4.23
C HIS A 102 14.23 -0.25 4.35
N GLU A 103 14.28 -0.80 5.56
CA GLU A 103 14.71 -2.19 5.83
C GLU A 103 13.97 -3.26 5.02
N LEU A 104 12.66 -3.03 4.78
CA LEU A 104 11.79 -3.89 3.99
C LEU A 104 12.12 -3.91 2.49
N MET A 105 12.97 -3.02 2.00
CA MET A 105 13.39 -2.98 0.60
C MET A 105 14.01 -4.30 0.15
N LEU A 106 14.79 -4.97 1.01
CA LEU A 106 15.40 -6.27 0.70
C LEU A 106 14.35 -7.34 0.37
N LEU A 107 13.26 -7.41 1.13
CA LEU A 107 12.16 -8.35 0.88
C LEU A 107 11.44 -8.03 -0.43
N LEU A 108 11.24 -6.74 -0.69
CA LEU A 108 10.58 -6.29 -1.91
C LEU A 108 11.43 -6.58 -3.15
N ILE A 109 12.75 -6.34 -3.09
CA ILE A 109 13.69 -6.64 -4.19
C ILE A 109 13.71 -8.14 -4.49
N ASN A 110 13.77 -8.99 -3.46
CA ASN A 110 13.72 -10.45 -3.66
C ASN A 110 12.44 -10.87 -4.41
N THR A 111 11.31 -10.25 -4.04
CA THR A 111 10.02 -10.46 -4.71
C THR A 111 10.04 -9.98 -6.15
N MET A 112 10.58 -8.78 -6.41
CA MET A 112 10.71 -8.23 -7.76
C MET A 112 11.57 -9.14 -8.63
N GLN A 113 12.73 -9.58 -8.15
CA GLN A 113 13.62 -10.48 -8.89
C GLN A 113 12.92 -11.79 -9.26
N ARG A 114 12.18 -12.40 -8.31
CA ARG A 114 11.38 -13.60 -8.59
C ARG A 114 10.32 -13.32 -9.66
N ASP A 115 9.58 -12.23 -9.53
CA ASP A 115 8.48 -11.90 -10.43
C ASP A 115 8.96 -11.49 -11.83
N LEU A 116 10.15 -10.88 -11.96
CA LEU A 116 10.82 -10.60 -13.24
C LEU A 116 11.25 -11.87 -13.99
N ASN A 117 11.54 -12.94 -13.25
CA ASN A 117 11.86 -14.26 -13.82
C ASN A 117 10.62 -15.13 -14.04
N SER A 118 9.41 -14.60 -13.82
CA SER A 118 8.17 -15.36 -14.01
C SER A 118 7.86 -15.55 -15.50
N ALA A 119 7.32 -16.71 -15.85
CA ALA A 119 6.74 -16.94 -17.18
C ALA A 119 5.45 -16.13 -17.41
N ASN A 120 4.84 -15.59 -16.35
CA ASN A 120 3.64 -14.76 -16.45
C ASN A 120 4.02 -13.29 -16.70
N HIS A 121 3.80 -12.82 -17.93
CA HIS A 121 4.12 -11.45 -18.34
C HIS A 121 3.43 -10.37 -17.48
N LEU A 122 2.27 -10.66 -16.86
CA LEU A 122 1.60 -9.69 -16.01
C LEU A 122 2.32 -9.50 -14.66
N GLU A 123 2.96 -10.55 -14.15
CA GLU A 123 3.81 -10.46 -12.95
C GLU A 123 5.09 -9.69 -13.26
N VAL A 124 5.71 -9.99 -14.41
CA VAL A 124 6.88 -9.26 -14.92
C VAL A 124 6.58 -7.76 -15.06
N CYS A 125 5.45 -7.40 -15.70
CA CYS A 125 5.03 -6.01 -15.85
C CYS A 125 4.81 -5.29 -14.51
N ALA A 126 4.22 -5.98 -13.52
CA ALA A 126 3.99 -5.41 -12.19
C ALA A 126 5.30 -5.13 -11.46
N ALA A 127 6.27 -6.05 -11.55
CA ALA A 127 7.60 -5.87 -11.00
C ALA A 127 8.36 -4.72 -11.70
N LEU A 128 8.36 -4.69 -13.04
CA LEU A 128 9.03 -3.64 -13.84
C LEU A 128 8.54 -2.23 -13.48
N THR A 129 7.24 -2.05 -13.27
CA THR A 129 6.68 -0.74 -12.89
C THR A 129 7.25 -0.24 -11.55
N SER A 130 7.57 -1.16 -10.64
CA SER A 130 8.11 -0.84 -9.32
C SER A 130 9.64 -0.66 -9.35
N VAL A 131 10.33 -1.43 -10.19
CA VAL A 131 11.78 -1.32 -10.42
C VAL A 131 12.16 0.10 -10.83
N CYS A 132 11.42 0.71 -11.76
CA CYS A 132 11.70 2.06 -12.26
C CYS A 132 11.72 3.14 -11.16
N ARG A 133 11.03 2.92 -10.04
CA ARG A 133 10.92 3.89 -8.95
C ARG A 133 11.85 3.57 -7.78
N LEU A 134 12.00 2.29 -7.45
CA LEU A 134 12.60 1.86 -6.18
C LEU A 134 14.04 1.37 -6.29
N VAL A 135 14.50 0.95 -7.48
CA VAL A 135 15.86 0.43 -7.62
C VAL A 135 16.88 1.57 -7.56
N ASN A 136 17.89 1.41 -6.70
CA ASN A 136 19.10 2.24 -6.65
C ASN A 136 20.31 1.42 -7.15
N THR A 137 21.45 2.07 -7.32
CA THR A 137 22.70 1.44 -7.78
C THR A 137 23.21 0.34 -6.84
N GLU A 138 22.83 0.36 -5.56
CA GLU A 138 23.22 -0.67 -4.58
C GLU A 138 22.41 -1.96 -4.73
N MET A 139 21.30 -1.92 -5.48
CA MET A 139 20.40 -3.05 -5.70
C MET A 139 20.68 -3.79 -7.01
N ILE A 140 21.67 -3.34 -7.80
CA ILE A 140 22.13 -4.02 -9.01
C ILE A 140 23.17 -5.06 -8.58
N PRO A 141 22.92 -6.38 -8.74
CA PRO A 141 23.93 -7.39 -8.45
C PRO A 141 25.15 -7.16 -9.35
N ALA A 142 26.34 -7.22 -8.74
CA ALA A 142 27.64 -7.03 -9.39
C ALA A 142 27.89 -8.01 -10.54
#